data_AF-A0A372J6H9-F1
#
_entry.id   AF-A0A372J6H9-F1
#
_cell.length_a   1.000
_cell.length_b   1.000
_cell.length_c   1.000
_cell.angle_alpha   90.00
_cell.angle_beta   90.00
_cell.angle_gamma   90.00
#
_symmetry.space_group_name_H-M   'P 1'
#
loop_
_entity.id
_entity.type
_entity.pdbx_description
1 polymer ?
#
loop_
_entity_poly.entity_id
_entity_poly.type
_entity_poly.pdbx_seq_one_letter_code
_entity_poly.pdbx_strand_id
1 'polypeptide(L)'
;MVVVLGLLAAVLALPTVHAAFSATTSTPGNSLAADRLSPPPALSATQTCSYATTALRGALASTASTPLALGVPTATQPGDVLVAQVAYDGTSPLTASSGWQLVRADSSGGVVTSAVYWKVAAASEPAATFARPNGEVGDMVGGIVAYRGVRPGAPVADGQTGSGATATTPALTTQVPGVVVVHLLARNAGHPPAPSGTGQLWTLGSDSETVTAADEPFAGPGTVPQRSSTTSGATTAWTAQTVVLRPAVQHVGATLSWTASPSTWAEGYRGERVVGGVVQATSAVPYGTTTAADAGLANGTTYTYRVRAYRGSWVSADVTRTLTTSC
;
A
#
# COMPACT_ATOMS: atom_id res chain seq x y z
N MET A 1 -86.87 -41.86 4.44
CA MET A 1 -86.46 -41.26 5.72
C MET A 1 -85.29 -40.33 5.42
N VAL A 2 -85.55 -39.01 5.51
CA VAL A 2 -84.61 -37.89 5.72
C VAL A 2 -83.51 -37.58 4.67
N VAL A 3 -83.47 -36.27 4.35
CA VAL A 3 -82.68 -35.47 3.39
C VAL A 3 -81.27 -35.14 3.92
N VAL A 4 -80.32 -34.77 3.02
CA VAL A 4 -79.32 -33.63 3.07
C VAL A 4 -78.36 -33.84 1.86
N LEU A 5 -78.36 -33.08 0.75
CA LEU A 5 -78.01 -31.67 0.46
C LEU A 5 -76.54 -31.28 0.79
N GLY A 6 -75.66 -31.36 -0.23
CA GLY A 6 -74.30 -30.82 -0.20
C GLY A 6 -73.99 -30.06 -1.50
N LEU A 7 -73.80 -28.75 -1.35
CA LEU A 7 -73.74 -27.69 -2.36
C LEU A 7 -72.46 -27.76 -3.22
N LEU A 8 -72.59 -27.67 -4.55
CA LEU A 8 -71.47 -27.50 -5.48
C LEU A 8 -71.20 -25.99 -5.65
N ALA A 9 -70.12 -25.48 -5.05
CA ALA A 9 -69.67 -24.10 -5.28
C ALA A 9 -68.48 -24.10 -6.26
N ALA A 10 -68.74 -23.72 -7.50
CA ALA A 10 -67.70 -23.41 -8.47
C ALA A 10 -67.09 -22.03 -8.14
N VAL A 11 -65.83 -22.01 -7.72
CA VAL A 11 -65.06 -20.78 -7.54
C VAL A 11 -64.63 -20.29 -8.93
N LEU A 12 -65.27 -19.22 -9.42
CA LEU A 12 -64.81 -18.47 -10.58
C LEU A 12 -63.48 -17.76 -10.24
N ALA A 13 -62.44 -18.05 -11.00
CA ALA A 13 -61.20 -17.27 -11.01
C ALA A 13 -61.46 -15.91 -11.69
N LEU A 14 -61.34 -14.82 -10.93
CA LEU A 14 -61.31 -13.46 -11.48
C LEU A 14 -59.86 -13.10 -11.85
N PRO A 15 -59.59 -12.52 -13.03
CA PRO A 15 -58.26 -11.98 -13.33
C PRO A 15 -57.96 -10.79 -12.42
N THR A 16 -56.71 -10.70 -11.96
CA THR A 16 -56.18 -9.52 -11.26
C THR A 16 -56.27 -8.30 -12.18
N VAL A 17 -57.25 -7.45 -11.92
CA VAL A 17 -57.42 -6.18 -12.62
C VAL A 17 -56.29 -5.25 -12.17
N HIS A 18 -55.33 -4.99 -13.05
CA HIS A 18 -54.37 -3.91 -12.85
C HIS A 18 -55.11 -2.59 -13.12
N ALA A 19 -55.20 -1.71 -12.12
CA ALA A 19 -55.66 -0.35 -12.34
C ALA A 19 -54.54 0.44 -13.02
N ALA A 20 -54.63 0.62 -14.34
CA ALA A 20 -53.84 1.61 -15.05
C ALA A 20 -54.58 2.96 -14.97
N PHE A 21 -54.07 3.89 -14.17
CA PHE A 21 -54.54 5.27 -14.21
C PHE A 21 -53.85 5.99 -15.37
N SER A 22 -54.56 6.26 -16.45
CA SER A 22 -54.16 7.21 -17.49
C SER A 22 -54.90 8.52 -17.28
N ALA A 23 -54.20 9.56 -16.82
CA ALA A 23 -54.76 10.90 -16.69
C ALA A 23 -54.68 11.62 -18.06
N THR A 24 -55.83 11.95 -18.64
CA THR A 24 -55.95 12.69 -19.91
C THR A 24 -56.31 14.17 -19.73
N THR A 25 -56.16 14.75 -18.54
CA THR A 25 -56.46 16.18 -18.33
C THR A 25 -55.17 16.96 -18.10
N SER A 26 -54.73 17.68 -19.11
CA SER A 26 -53.69 18.71 -19.01
C SER A 26 -54.24 19.95 -18.31
N THR A 27 -54.27 19.93 -16.98
CA THR A 27 -54.42 21.14 -16.15
C THR A 27 -53.10 21.39 -15.40
N PRO A 28 -52.67 22.65 -15.20
CA PRO A 28 -51.38 22.96 -14.58
C PRO A 28 -51.18 22.43 -13.16
N GLY A 29 -52.26 22.02 -12.47
CA GLY A 29 -52.21 21.42 -11.13
C GLY A 29 -51.96 19.90 -11.12
N ASN A 30 -52.22 19.19 -12.23
CA ASN A 30 -52.05 17.73 -12.32
C ASN A 30 -50.70 17.30 -12.91
N SER A 31 -49.86 18.24 -13.35
CA SER A 31 -48.51 17.94 -13.85
C SER A 31 -47.55 17.46 -12.75
N LEU A 32 -47.87 17.68 -11.47
CA LEU A 32 -47.04 17.27 -10.33
C LEU A 32 -47.23 15.79 -9.93
N ALA A 33 -48.31 15.13 -10.36
CA ALA A 33 -48.58 13.73 -10.00
C ALA A 33 -47.80 12.71 -10.86
N ALA A 34 -47.22 13.14 -11.98
CA ALA A 34 -46.38 12.33 -12.85
C ALA A 34 -44.89 12.71 -12.80
N ASP A 35 -44.55 13.83 -12.13
CA ASP A 35 -43.18 14.33 -12.12
C ASP A 35 -42.33 13.46 -11.18
N ARG A 36 -41.45 12.65 -11.76
CA ARG A 36 -40.53 11.79 -11.01
C ARG A 36 -39.21 12.50 -10.83
N LEU A 37 -38.71 12.46 -9.60
CA LEU A 37 -37.37 12.91 -9.32
C LEU A 37 -36.37 12.03 -10.06
N SER A 38 -35.53 12.62 -10.90
CA SER A 38 -34.55 11.89 -11.69
C SER A 38 -33.30 11.61 -10.84
N PRO A 39 -32.70 10.40 -10.93
CA PRO A 39 -31.43 10.12 -10.27
C PRO A 39 -30.28 10.97 -10.84
N PRO A 40 -29.27 11.32 -10.03
CA PRO A 40 -28.04 11.92 -10.54
C PRO A 40 -27.25 10.92 -11.39
N PRO A 41 -26.97 11.19 -12.68
CA PRO A 41 -26.23 10.23 -13.51
C PRO A 41 -24.72 10.24 -13.21
N ALA A 42 -24.02 9.29 -13.81
CA ALA A 42 -22.55 9.21 -13.84
C ALA A 42 -21.86 9.19 -12.46
N LEU A 43 -22.44 8.50 -11.47
CA LEU A 43 -21.80 8.31 -10.17
C LEU A 43 -20.49 7.52 -10.33
N SER A 44 -19.39 8.14 -9.90
CA SER A 44 -18.08 7.54 -9.80
C SER A 44 -17.54 7.67 -8.38
N ALA A 45 -16.64 6.76 -8.02
CA ALA A 45 -15.99 6.73 -6.72
C ALA A 45 -14.50 6.46 -6.95
N THR A 46 -13.67 7.41 -6.54
CA THR A 46 -12.21 7.35 -6.69
C THR A 46 -11.59 7.32 -5.32
N GLN A 47 -10.76 6.32 -5.04
CA GLN A 47 -10.05 6.24 -3.76
C GLN A 47 -9.10 7.43 -3.57
N THR A 48 -8.97 7.87 -2.32
CA THR A 48 -7.93 8.79 -1.87
C THR A 48 -7.12 8.13 -0.76
N CYS A 49 -5.79 8.18 -0.88
CA CYS A 49 -4.86 7.70 0.14
C CYS A 49 -3.97 8.86 0.54
N SER A 50 -3.77 9.06 1.85
CA SER A 50 -2.69 9.91 2.35
C SER A 50 -1.66 9.05 3.05
N TYR A 51 -0.39 9.41 2.87
CA TYR A 51 0.75 8.67 3.36
C TYR A 51 1.56 9.52 4.32
N ALA A 52 2.20 8.88 5.29
CA ALA A 52 3.16 9.53 6.16
C ALA A 52 4.39 9.98 5.36
N THR A 53 5.02 11.07 5.80
CA THR A 53 6.34 11.44 5.30
C THR A 53 7.37 10.45 5.81
N THR A 54 8.17 9.89 4.91
CA THR A 54 9.28 9.01 5.30
C THR A 54 10.47 9.88 5.69
N ALA A 55 11.09 9.59 6.84
CA ALA A 55 12.24 10.34 7.33
C ALA A 55 13.35 9.40 7.82
N LEU A 56 14.57 9.64 7.35
CA LEU A 56 15.79 9.00 7.85
C LEU A 56 16.01 9.41 9.32
N ARG A 57 16.21 8.42 10.20
CA ARG A 57 16.50 8.63 11.63
C ARG A 57 17.98 8.52 11.93
N GLY A 58 18.66 7.62 11.24
CA GLY A 58 20.10 7.47 11.32
C GLY A 58 20.53 6.15 10.71
N ALA A 59 21.81 6.06 10.41
CA ALA A 59 22.46 4.85 9.93
C ALA A 59 23.79 4.66 10.64
N LEU A 60 24.19 3.41 10.83
CA LEU A 60 25.45 3.00 11.43
C LEU A 60 25.98 1.77 10.70
N ALA A 61 27.28 1.54 10.73
CA ALA A 61 27.91 0.35 10.19
C ALA A 61 28.96 -0.21 11.16
N SER A 62 29.22 -1.51 11.07
CA SER A 62 30.21 -2.20 11.90
C SER A 62 30.81 -3.39 11.16
N THR A 63 31.92 -3.89 11.69
CA THR A 63 32.58 -5.12 11.27
C THR A 63 32.95 -5.95 12.49
N ALA A 64 32.94 -7.27 12.32
CA ALA A 64 33.43 -8.21 13.32
C ALA A 64 33.68 -9.57 12.67
N SER A 65 34.58 -10.37 13.26
CA SER A 65 34.53 -11.82 13.04
C SER A 65 33.26 -12.35 13.71
N THR A 66 32.61 -13.32 13.07
CA THR A 66 31.27 -13.79 13.49
C THR A 66 31.19 -14.07 15.01
N PRO A 67 30.18 -13.54 15.72
CA PRO A 67 29.00 -12.80 15.24
C PRO A 67 29.22 -11.30 15.00
N LEU A 68 28.48 -10.74 14.03
CA LEU A 68 28.40 -9.30 13.80
C LEU A 68 27.33 -8.65 14.68
N ALA A 69 27.70 -7.62 15.43
CA ALA A 69 26.77 -6.77 16.18
C ALA A 69 26.55 -5.43 15.47
N LEU A 70 25.30 -5.04 15.24
CA LEU A 70 24.91 -3.73 14.75
C LEU A 70 24.16 -2.98 15.86
N GLY A 71 24.73 -1.84 16.28
CA GLY A 71 24.12 -0.97 17.27
C GLY A 71 22.82 -0.33 16.76
N VAL A 72 22.03 0.23 17.68
CA VAL A 72 20.79 0.92 17.32
C VAL A 72 21.09 2.36 16.90
N PRO A 73 20.63 2.83 15.72
CA PRO A 73 20.77 4.23 15.35
C PRO A 73 20.17 5.14 16.43
N THR A 74 20.92 6.14 16.90
CA THR A 74 20.64 6.89 18.16
C THR A 74 19.29 7.63 18.20
N ALA A 75 18.65 7.88 17.05
CA ALA A 75 17.35 8.55 16.97
C ALA A 75 16.17 7.60 16.65
N THR A 76 16.39 6.29 16.75
CA THR A 76 15.38 5.23 16.57
C THR A 76 14.34 5.31 17.67
N GLN A 77 13.06 5.23 17.30
CA GLN A 77 11.94 5.15 18.21
C GLN A 77 11.10 3.89 17.92
N PRO A 78 10.31 3.41 18.90
CA PRO A 78 9.33 2.36 18.64
C PRO A 78 8.48 2.66 17.41
N GLY A 79 8.32 1.67 16.53
CA GLY A 79 7.57 1.77 15.29
C GLY A 79 8.37 2.23 14.06
N ASP A 80 9.60 2.71 14.24
CA ASP A 80 10.50 2.98 13.10
C ASP A 80 10.87 1.64 12.41
N VAL A 81 11.01 1.66 11.08
CA VAL A 81 11.43 0.49 10.31
C VAL A 81 12.95 0.48 10.20
N LEU A 82 13.55 -0.63 10.62
CA LEU A 82 14.97 -0.91 10.54
C LEU A 82 15.26 -1.79 9.33
N VAL A 83 16.28 -1.46 8.57
CA VAL A 83 16.83 -2.29 7.49
C VAL A 83 18.30 -2.53 7.78
N ALA A 84 18.73 -3.79 7.75
CA ALA A 84 20.12 -4.17 7.94
C ALA A 84 20.66 -4.91 6.72
N GLN A 85 21.88 -4.56 6.30
CA GLN A 85 22.66 -5.31 5.33
C GLN A 85 23.80 -6.00 6.06
N VAL A 86 24.03 -7.28 5.77
CA VAL A 86 25.15 -8.05 6.30
C VAL A 86 25.82 -8.78 5.15
N ALA A 87 27.10 -8.47 4.90
CA ALA A 87 27.92 -9.13 3.90
C ALA A 87 29.05 -9.95 4.53
N TYR A 88 29.39 -11.05 3.86
CA TYR A 88 30.31 -12.07 4.34
C TYR A 88 30.77 -13.00 3.21
N ASP A 89 31.96 -13.61 3.38
CA ASP A 89 32.44 -14.69 2.51
C ASP A 89 31.67 -16.00 2.75
N GLY A 90 31.32 -16.71 1.68
CA GLY A 90 30.55 -17.96 1.72
C GLY A 90 29.05 -17.79 1.46
N THR A 91 28.28 -18.87 1.57
CA THR A 91 26.85 -18.92 1.18
C THR A 91 25.92 -19.40 2.29
N SER A 92 26.48 -19.82 3.42
CA SER A 92 25.72 -20.34 4.55
C SER A 92 24.75 -19.30 5.10
N PRO A 93 23.49 -19.67 5.41
CA PRO A 93 22.51 -18.72 5.92
C PRO A 93 22.92 -18.22 7.32
N LEU A 94 22.68 -16.93 7.58
CA LEU A 94 22.92 -16.36 8.90
C LEU A 94 21.73 -16.59 9.83
N THR A 95 22.02 -16.69 11.12
CA THR A 95 21.02 -16.53 12.18
C THR A 95 20.98 -15.08 12.62
N ALA A 96 19.79 -14.53 12.78
CA ALA A 96 19.57 -13.16 13.24
C ALA A 96 18.91 -13.16 14.64
N SER A 97 19.20 -12.13 15.42
CA SER A 97 18.49 -11.86 16.69
C SER A 97 16.96 -11.81 16.50
N SER A 98 16.21 -12.16 17.55
CA SER A 98 14.75 -12.31 17.48
C SER A 98 14.05 -11.06 16.92
N GLY A 99 13.07 -11.26 16.03
CA GLY A 99 12.26 -10.21 15.43
C GLY A 99 12.82 -9.64 14.13
N TRP A 100 14.06 -9.98 13.77
CA TRP A 100 14.58 -9.70 12.43
C TRP A 100 14.08 -10.73 11.43
N GLN A 101 13.67 -10.26 10.27
CA GLN A 101 13.17 -11.11 9.18
C GLN A 101 14.01 -10.90 7.94
N LEU A 102 14.43 -12.00 7.31
CA LEU A 102 15.16 -11.94 6.04
C LEU A 102 14.24 -11.39 4.95
N VAL A 103 14.67 -10.32 4.28
CA VAL A 103 14.04 -9.80 3.06
C VAL A 103 14.57 -10.57 1.86
N ARG A 104 15.91 -10.67 1.77
CA ARG A 104 16.62 -11.24 0.62
C ARG A 104 18.05 -11.57 0.98
N ALA A 105 18.62 -12.59 0.35
CA ALA A 105 20.06 -12.83 0.32
C ALA A 105 20.49 -13.14 -1.11
N ASP A 106 21.56 -12.51 -1.58
CA ASP A 106 22.15 -12.77 -2.90
C ASP A 106 23.63 -13.11 -2.73
N SER A 107 24.12 -14.07 -3.50
CA SER A 107 25.51 -14.51 -3.47
C SER A 107 26.12 -14.48 -4.86
N SER A 108 27.34 -13.95 -4.96
CA SER A 108 28.08 -13.88 -6.22
C SER A 108 29.37 -14.70 -6.13
N GLY A 109 29.51 -15.69 -7.01
CA GLY A 109 30.69 -16.55 -7.11
C GLY A 109 30.97 -17.42 -5.89
N GLY A 110 30.06 -17.48 -4.90
CA GLY A 110 30.27 -18.17 -3.62
C GLY A 110 31.24 -17.47 -2.68
N VAL A 111 31.74 -16.28 -3.05
CA VAL A 111 32.80 -15.55 -2.33
C VAL A 111 32.34 -14.23 -1.71
N VAL A 112 31.12 -13.80 -2.03
CA VAL A 112 30.46 -12.67 -1.36
C VAL A 112 28.96 -12.92 -1.34
N THR A 113 28.40 -12.90 -0.14
CA THR A 113 26.95 -12.93 0.07
C THR A 113 26.53 -11.67 0.79
N SER A 114 25.42 -11.06 0.37
CA SER A 114 24.79 -9.93 1.05
C SER A 114 23.37 -10.32 1.44
N ALA A 115 23.13 -10.40 2.75
CA ALA A 115 21.83 -10.68 3.34
C ALA A 115 21.19 -9.39 3.89
N VAL A 116 19.95 -9.14 3.51
CA VAL A 116 19.16 -7.97 3.89
C VAL A 116 18.05 -8.41 4.82
N TYR A 117 17.99 -7.78 5.99
CA TYR A 117 16.99 -8.03 7.00
C TYR A 117 16.18 -6.77 7.28
N TRP A 118 14.97 -6.95 7.79
CA TRP A 118 14.14 -5.86 8.27
C TRP A 118 13.51 -6.19 9.62
N LYS A 119 13.14 -5.15 10.35
CA LYS A 119 12.42 -5.23 11.62
C LYS A 119 11.66 -3.93 11.88
N VAL A 120 10.60 -4.00 12.69
CA VAL A 120 9.98 -2.80 13.31
C VAL A 120 10.58 -2.62 14.71
N ALA A 121 11.13 -1.45 14.98
CA ALA A 121 11.78 -1.13 16.24
C ALA A 121 10.81 -1.25 17.43
N ALA A 122 11.27 -1.89 18.51
CA ALA A 122 10.56 -1.99 19.77
C ALA A 122 10.74 -0.72 20.63
N ALA A 123 10.03 -0.65 21.77
CA ALA A 123 10.14 0.48 22.70
C ALA A 123 11.52 0.61 23.36
N SER A 124 12.18 -0.52 23.58
CA SER A 124 13.59 -0.60 23.96
C SER A 124 14.28 -1.53 22.98
N GLU A 125 14.71 -0.97 21.85
CA GLU A 125 15.33 -1.74 20.79
C GLU A 125 16.74 -2.17 21.22
N PRO A 126 17.06 -3.48 21.23
CA PRO A 126 18.40 -3.96 21.50
C PRO A 126 19.29 -3.86 20.25
N ALA A 127 20.61 -3.95 20.44
CA ALA A 127 21.52 -4.14 19.31
C ALA A 127 21.18 -5.45 18.56
N ALA A 128 21.28 -5.42 17.24
CA ALA A 128 21.06 -6.59 16.40
C ALA A 128 22.33 -7.45 16.35
N THR A 129 22.16 -8.77 16.32
CA THR A 129 23.28 -9.70 16.16
C THR A 129 22.99 -10.66 15.01
N PHE A 130 23.98 -10.87 14.15
CA PHE A 130 23.95 -11.77 13.01
C PHE A 130 25.13 -12.74 13.09
N ALA A 131 24.86 -14.04 13.11
CA ALA A 131 25.88 -15.06 13.30
C ALA A 131 25.84 -16.08 12.16
N ARG A 132 27.03 -16.51 11.72
CA ARG A 132 27.19 -17.67 10.86
C ARG A 132 26.85 -18.95 11.65
N PRO A 133 26.60 -20.09 10.98
CA PRO A 133 26.40 -21.37 11.65
C PRO A 133 27.57 -21.72 12.59
N ASN A 134 27.27 -22.46 13.66
CA ASN A 134 28.27 -22.87 14.65
C ASN A 134 29.44 -23.62 13.98
N GLY A 135 30.66 -23.17 14.26
CA GLY A 135 31.89 -23.74 13.70
C GLY A 135 32.37 -23.07 12.42
N GLU A 136 31.55 -22.22 11.79
CA GLU A 136 32.02 -21.31 10.74
C GLU A 136 32.66 -20.08 11.38
N VAL A 137 33.83 -19.71 10.87
CA VAL A 137 34.54 -18.47 11.22
C VAL A 137 34.65 -17.60 9.98
N GLY A 138 34.91 -16.32 10.18
CA GLY A 138 35.12 -15.39 9.09
C GLY A 138 34.58 -14.02 9.42
N ASP A 139 35.14 -13.03 8.73
CA ASP A 139 34.74 -11.65 8.92
C ASP A 139 33.37 -11.38 8.31
N MET A 140 32.71 -10.41 8.90
CA MET A 140 31.41 -9.94 8.51
C MET A 140 31.43 -8.42 8.58
N VAL A 141 30.74 -7.79 7.65
CA VAL A 141 30.58 -6.34 7.60
C VAL A 141 29.14 -6.02 7.29
N GLY A 142 28.62 -4.96 7.89
CA GLY A 142 27.23 -4.60 7.67
C GLY A 142 26.88 -3.21 8.17
N GLY A 143 25.68 -2.79 7.80
CA GLY A 143 25.10 -1.53 8.25
C GLY A 143 23.62 -1.67 8.53
N ILE A 144 23.12 -0.78 9.38
CA ILE A 144 21.72 -0.69 9.77
C ILE A 144 21.25 0.75 9.61
N VAL A 145 20.06 0.93 9.05
CA VAL A 145 19.39 2.23 8.91
C VAL A 145 17.99 2.17 9.51
N ALA A 146 17.58 3.26 10.14
CA ALA A 146 16.26 3.46 10.71
C ALA A 146 15.48 4.53 9.93
N TYR A 147 14.23 4.22 9.57
CA TYR A 147 13.30 5.14 8.94
C TYR A 147 12.00 5.27 9.73
N ARG A 148 11.50 6.50 9.81
CA ARG A 148 10.17 6.81 10.34
C ARG A 148 9.17 6.98 9.23
N GLY A 149 7.91 6.67 9.50
CA GLY A 149 6.81 6.88 8.56
C GLY A 149 6.76 5.83 7.45
N VAL A 150 7.54 4.76 7.55
CA VAL A 150 7.49 3.60 6.67
C VAL A 150 6.41 2.63 7.16
N ARG A 151 5.74 1.95 6.23
CA ARG A 151 4.75 0.91 6.53
C ARG A 151 5.42 -0.23 7.33
N PRO A 152 4.84 -0.67 8.46
CA PRO A 152 5.39 -1.76 9.27
C PRO A 152 5.07 -3.13 8.64
N GLY A 153 5.71 -3.43 7.52
CA GLY A 153 5.53 -4.68 6.78
C GLY A 153 6.74 -4.96 5.89
N ALA A 154 6.82 -6.20 5.38
CA ALA A 154 7.95 -6.65 4.57
C ALA A 154 8.23 -5.68 3.40
N PRO A 155 9.45 -5.12 3.32
CA PRO A 155 9.89 -4.34 2.17
C PRO A 155 9.85 -5.18 0.89
N VAL A 156 9.67 -4.50 -0.24
CA VAL A 156 9.84 -5.14 -1.55
C VAL A 156 11.30 -4.96 -1.94
N ALA A 157 11.99 -6.04 -2.32
CA ALA A 157 13.39 -5.96 -2.71
C ALA A 157 13.73 -6.89 -3.88
N ASP A 158 14.70 -6.47 -4.67
CA ASP A 158 15.31 -7.30 -5.71
C ASP A 158 16.83 -7.25 -5.67
N GLY A 159 17.48 -8.26 -6.25
CA GLY A 159 18.93 -8.43 -6.22
C GLY A 159 19.52 -8.72 -7.60
N GLN A 160 20.74 -8.26 -7.82
CA GLN A 160 21.56 -8.56 -8.98
C GLN A 160 22.98 -8.90 -8.53
N THR A 161 23.59 -9.88 -9.19
CA THR A 161 24.96 -10.32 -8.92
C THR A 161 25.81 -10.15 -10.18
N GLY A 162 27.12 -9.99 -9.99
CA GLY A 162 28.06 -10.02 -11.10
C GLY A 162 29.51 -9.96 -10.65
N SER A 163 30.38 -9.69 -11.61
CA SER A 163 31.82 -9.44 -11.41
C SER A 163 32.26 -8.25 -12.26
N GLY A 164 33.51 -7.81 -12.11
CA GLY A 164 34.02 -6.62 -12.82
C GLY A 164 33.83 -5.31 -12.05
N ALA A 165 34.13 -4.18 -12.70
CA ALA A 165 34.30 -2.89 -12.04
C ALA A 165 32.98 -2.22 -11.60
N THR A 166 31.91 -2.45 -12.36
CA THR A 166 30.63 -1.76 -12.18
C THR A 166 29.59 -2.71 -11.60
N ALA A 167 29.06 -2.36 -10.44
CA ALA A 167 27.90 -3.00 -9.84
C ALA A 167 26.66 -2.12 -10.09
N THR A 168 25.56 -2.73 -10.53
CA THR A 168 24.31 -2.02 -10.85
C THR A 168 23.15 -2.66 -10.12
N THR A 169 22.35 -1.85 -9.43
CA THR A 169 21.15 -2.31 -8.73
C THR A 169 20.03 -2.66 -9.72
N PRO A 170 19.19 -3.67 -9.41
CA PRO A 170 18.14 -4.12 -10.32
C PRO A 170 17.00 -3.10 -10.44
N ALA A 171 16.28 -3.17 -11.55
CA ALA A 171 15.07 -2.38 -11.77
C ALA A 171 13.89 -2.98 -10.99
N LEU A 172 13.15 -2.13 -10.27
CA LEU A 172 11.96 -2.53 -9.52
C LEU A 172 10.83 -1.53 -9.77
N THR A 173 9.58 -1.97 -9.83
CA THR A 173 8.42 -1.07 -10.01
C THR A 173 7.62 -0.97 -8.71
N THR A 174 7.29 0.26 -8.29
CA THR A 174 6.37 0.51 -7.18
C THR A 174 5.03 1.04 -7.70
N GLN A 175 3.94 0.57 -7.09
CA GLN A 175 2.58 1.10 -7.31
C GLN A 175 2.21 2.21 -6.33
N VAL A 176 3.03 2.44 -5.30
CA VAL A 176 2.79 3.43 -4.25
C VAL A 176 3.71 4.63 -4.49
N PRO A 177 3.20 5.88 -4.43
CA PRO A 177 4.01 7.08 -4.50
C PRO A 177 4.74 7.37 -3.17
N GLY A 178 5.75 8.24 -3.23
CA GLY A 178 6.44 8.77 -2.05
C GLY A 178 7.24 7.72 -1.27
N VAL A 179 7.87 6.78 -1.97
CA VAL A 179 8.70 5.74 -1.36
C VAL A 179 10.13 6.22 -1.13
N VAL A 180 10.86 5.51 -0.28
CA VAL A 180 12.32 5.60 -0.19
C VAL A 180 12.91 4.34 -0.80
N VAL A 181 13.94 4.52 -1.63
CA VAL A 181 14.68 3.44 -2.28
C VAL A 181 16.05 3.35 -1.61
N VAL A 182 16.39 2.19 -1.06
CA VAL A 182 17.69 1.91 -0.47
C VAL A 182 18.47 1.01 -1.43
N HIS A 183 19.64 1.48 -1.84
CA HIS A 183 20.58 0.77 -2.70
C HIS A 183 21.68 0.18 -1.83
N LEU A 184 21.83 -1.14 -1.86
CA LEU A 184 22.77 -1.88 -1.05
C LEU A 184 23.76 -2.60 -1.97
N LEU A 185 25.04 -2.42 -1.74
CA LEU A 185 26.10 -3.03 -2.53
C LEU A 185 27.04 -3.80 -1.61
N ALA A 186 27.49 -4.96 -2.05
CA ALA A 186 28.60 -5.68 -1.40
C ALA A 186 29.58 -6.18 -2.45
N ARG A 187 30.86 -6.27 -2.07
CA ARG A 187 31.95 -6.69 -2.97
C ARG A 187 33.03 -7.41 -2.18
N ASN A 188 33.63 -8.45 -2.77
CA ASN A 188 34.71 -9.25 -2.16
C ASN A 188 36.07 -8.51 -2.08
N ALA A 189 36.25 -7.37 -2.75
CA ALA A 189 37.44 -6.52 -2.55
C ALA A 189 37.23 -5.12 -3.14
N GLY A 190 37.85 -4.10 -2.55
CA GLY A 190 37.76 -2.71 -3.01
C GLY A 190 36.53 -2.00 -2.45
N HIS A 191 36.56 -0.66 -2.50
CA HIS A 191 35.57 0.18 -1.84
C HIS A 191 34.62 0.82 -2.88
N PRO A 192 33.45 0.23 -3.16
CA PRO A 192 32.50 0.84 -4.08
C PRO A 192 32.01 2.16 -3.48
N PRO A 193 32.13 3.30 -4.19
CA PRO A 193 31.56 4.55 -3.69
C PRO A 193 30.03 4.49 -3.64
N ALA A 194 29.41 5.36 -2.83
CA ALA A 194 27.97 5.55 -2.91
C ALA A 194 27.58 5.98 -4.33
N PRO A 195 26.48 5.44 -4.91
CA PRO A 195 26.03 5.86 -6.22
C PRO A 195 25.77 7.37 -6.29
N SER A 196 26.08 8.00 -7.41
CA SER A 196 25.90 9.45 -7.57
C SER A 196 24.41 9.84 -7.48
N GLY A 197 24.15 11.01 -6.88
CA GLY A 197 22.79 11.53 -6.71
C GLY A 197 21.97 10.87 -5.60
N THR A 198 22.60 10.06 -4.75
CA THR A 198 21.97 9.40 -3.59
C THR A 198 22.54 9.95 -2.28
N GLY A 199 21.80 9.79 -1.18
CA GLY A 199 22.27 10.06 0.18
C GLY A 199 23.07 8.87 0.70
N GLN A 200 24.37 9.05 0.92
CA GLN A 200 25.20 7.98 1.47
C GLN A 200 24.77 7.64 2.90
N LEU A 201 24.54 6.35 3.17
CA LEU A 201 24.25 5.83 4.50
C LEU A 201 25.52 5.27 5.16
N TRP A 202 26.26 4.43 4.44
CA TRP A 202 27.56 3.92 4.88
C TRP A 202 28.41 3.45 3.71
N THR A 203 29.72 3.42 3.93
CA THR A 203 30.70 2.61 3.18
C THR A 203 31.68 2.07 4.20
N LEU A 204 31.79 0.74 4.30
CA LEU A 204 32.64 0.10 5.29
C LEU A 204 33.17 -1.23 4.74
N GLY A 205 34.46 -1.49 4.96
CA GLY A 205 35.11 -2.76 4.63
C GLY A 205 35.48 -3.55 5.87
N SER A 206 35.37 -4.88 5.79
CA SER A 206 36.19 -5.80 6.58
C SER A 206 37.50 -6.10 5.83
N ASP A 207 38.25 -7.09 6.31
CA ASP A 207 39.43 -7.60 5.60
C ASP A 207 39.05 -8.42 4.35
N SER A 208 37.78 -8.81 4.22
CA SER A 208 37.27 -9.74 3.18
C SER A 208 36.18 -9.15 2.28
N GLU A 209 35.30 -8.27 2.76
CA GLU A 209 34.23 -7.67 1.96
C GLU A 209 34.10 -6.18 2.24
N THR A 210 33.56 -5.45 1.27
CA THR A 210 33.10 -4.08 1.48
C THR A 210 31.62 -3.96 1.19
N VAL A 211 30.91 -3.23 2.04
CA VAL A 211 29.52 -2.82 1.83
C VAL A 211 29.42 -1.32 1.64
N THR A 212 28.50 -0.93 0.76
CA THR A 212 28.09 0.46 0.58
C THR A 212 26.59 0.53 0.47
N ALA A 213 25.99 1.45 1.21
CA ALA A 213 24.58 1.75 1.09
C ALA A 213 24.33 3.22 0.89
N ALA A 214 23.29 3.50 0.13
CA ALA A 214 22.76 4.83 -0.06
C ALA A 214 21.25 4.78 -0.27
N ASP A 215 20.57 5.90 -0.03
CA ASP A 215 19.15 6.02 -0.25
C ASP A 215 18.77 7.20 -1.14
N GLU A 216 17.54 7.17 -1.65
CA GLU A 216 16.95 8.30 -2.35
C GLU A 216 15.42 8.30 -2.23
N PRO A 217 14.78 9.49 -2.18
CA PRO A 217 13.34 9.58 -2.30
C PRO A 217 12.91 9.31 -3.74
N PHE A 218 11.80 8.59 -3.92
CA PHE A 218 11.17 8.37 -5.22
C PHE A 218 9.69 8.74 -5.16
N ALA A 219 9.30 9.75 -5.95
CA ALA A 219 7.95 10.27 -5.96
C ALA A 219 6.92 9.23 -6.42
N GLY A 220 7.27 8.37 -7.39
CA GLY A 220 6.42 7.28 -7.89
C GLY A 220 5.00 7.71 -8.33
N PRO A 221 4.12 6.73 -8.60
CA PRO A 221 4.42 5.32 -8.87
C PRO A 221 5.26 5.15 -10.15
N GLY A 222 5.83 3.96 -10.35
CA GLY A 222 6.65 3.64 -11.53
C GLY A 222 7.91 2.86 -11.22
N THR A 223 8.79 2.73 -12.21
CA THR A 223 10.09 2.07 -12.07
C THR A 223 11.03 2.95 -11.26
N VAL A 224 11.59 2.41 -10.18
CA VAL A 224 12.56 3.09 -9.34
C VAL A 224 13.89 3.25 -10.08
N PRO A 225 14.69 4.29 -9.79
CA PRO A 225 15.98 4.48 -10.43
C PRO A 225 16.90 3.30 -10.19
N GLN A 226 17.55 2.80 -11.25
CA GLN A 226 18.70 1.92 -11.10
C GLN A 226 19.94 2.76 -10.80
N ARG A 227 20.78 2.27 -9.90
CA ARG A 227 22.00 2.94 -9.47
C ARG A 227 23.20 2.06 -9.73
N SER A 228 24.26 2.68 -10.22
CA SER A 228 25.53 2.01 -10.48
C SER A 228 26.63 2.60 -9.62
N SER A 229 27.54 1.75 -9.18
CA SER A 229 28.77 2.13 -8.49
C SER A 229 29.95 1.45 -9.18
N THR A 230 30.96 2.26 -9.52
CA THR A 230 32.14 1.80 -10.25
C THR A 230 33.35 1.86 -9.34
N THR A 231 34.02 0.72 -9.18
CA THR A 231 35.34 0.62 -8.54
C THR A 231 36.37 0.37 -9.64
N SER A 232 37.11 1.41 -10.03
CA SER A 232 38.05 1.34 -11.15
C SER A 232 39.10 0.24 -10.94
N GLY A 233 39.33 -0.58 -11.96
CA GLY A 233 40.27 -1.70 -11.91
C GLY A 233 39.80 -2.94 -11.15
N ALA A 234 38.64 -2.92 -10.49
CA ALA A 234 38.12 -4.09 -9.78
C ALA A 234 37.61 -5.16 -10.77
N THR A 235 37.96 -6.42 -10.51
CA THR A 235 37.49 -7.60 -11.26
C THR A 235 36.65 -8.54 -10.39
N THR A 236 36.56 -8.26 -9.10
CA THR A 236 35.96 -9.13 -8.08
C THR A 236 34.43 -9.23 -8.19
N ALA A 237 33.90 -10.29 -7.58
CA ALA A 237 32.48 -10.53 -7.45
C ALA A 237 31.80 -9.44 -6.60
N TRP A 238 30.56 -9.11 -6.96
CA TRP A 238 29.72 -8.14 -6.28
C TRP A 238 28.25 -8.58 -6.25
N THR A 239 27.52 -8.06 -5.28
CA THR A 239 26.05 -8.13 -5.16
C THR A 239 25.51 -6.70 -5.08
N ALA A 240 24.39 -6.43 -5.74
CA ALA A 240 23.70 -5.14 -5.70
C ALA A 240 22.20 -5.39 -5.48
N GLN A 241 21.61 -4.74 -4.49
CA GLN A 241 20.23 -4.96 -4.07
C GLN A 241 19.49 -3.63 -3.99
N THR A 242 18.23 -3.63 -4.45
CA THR A 242 17.31 -2.50 -4.33
C THR A 242 16.24 -2.88 -3.32
N VAL A 243 16.03 -2.05 -2.28
CA VAL A 243 14.97 -2.22 -1.29
C VAL A 243 14.04 -1.01 -1.35
N VAL A 244 12.75 -1.23 -1.52
CA VAL A 244 11.72 -0.19 -1.58
C VAL A 244 10.92 -0.16 -0.28
N LEU A 245 11.06 0.96 0.42
CA LEU A 245 10.35 1.27 1.66
C LEU A 245 9.12 2.12 1.33
N ARG A 246 7.94 1.51 1.47
CA ARG A 246 6.66 2.19 1.23
C ARG A 246 6.28 3.03 2.44
N PRO A 247 5.75 4.25 2.26
CA PRO A 247 5.29 5.04 3.38
C PRO A 247 4.06 4.40 4.04
N ALA A 248 3.88 4.65 5.33
CA ALA A 248 2.72 4.19 6.09
C ALA A 248 1.46 4.94 5.63
N VAL A 249 0.36 4.21 5.46
CA VAL A 249 -0.94 4.81 5.17
C VAL A 249 -1.44 5.55 6.41
N GLN A 250 -1.80 6.82 6.27
CA GLN A 250 -2.34 7.65 7.34
C GLN A 250 -3.87 7.71 7.26
N HIS A 251 -4.41 8.01 6.07
CA HIS A 251 -5.85 8.05 5.86
C HIS A 251 -6.23 7.34 4.57
N VAL A 252 -7.35 6.64 4.62
CA VAL A 252 -8.03 6.07 3.46
C VAL A 252 -9.38 6.76 3.32
N GLY A 253 -9.69 7.19 2.11
CA GLY A 253 -10.92 7.85 1.76
C GLY A 253 -11.35 7.57 0.33
N ALA A 254 -12.42 8.22 -0.07
CA ALA A 254 -12.93 8.24 -1.42
C ALA A 254 -13.47 9.62 -1.76
N THR A 255 -13.34 10.00 -3.02
CA THR A 255 -14.06 11.13 -3.61
C THR A 255 -15.13 10.57 -4.52
N LEU A 256 -16.38 10.88 -4.19
CA LEU A 256 -17.53 10.62 -5.03
C LEU A 256 -17.73 11.81 -5.98
N SER A 257 -18.07 11.52 -7.22
CA SER A 257 -18.51 12.54 -8.18
C SER A 257 -19.69 12.03 -8.99
N TRP A 258 -20.61 12.92 -9.32
CA TRP A 258 -21.78 12.63 -10.14
C TRP A 258 -22.18 13.86 -10.95
N THR A 259 -23.02 13.67 -11.97
CA THR A 259 -23.64 14.78 -12.68
C THR A 259 -24.92 15.20 -11.97
N ALA A 260 -25.22 16.50 -11.95
CA ALA A 260 -26.44 17.01 -11.34
C ALA A 260 -27.68 16.34 -11.97
N SER A 261 -28.66 16.02 -11.12
CA SER A 261 -29.94 15.47 -11.57
C SER A 261 -30.61 16.43 -12.58
N PRO A 262 -31.22 15.91 -13.65
CA PRO A 262 -32.07 16.71 -14.54
C PRO A 262 -33.25 17.39 -13.82
N SER A 263 -33.68 16.86 -12.67
CA SER A 263 -34.72 17.48 -11.84
C SER A 263 -34.14 18.68 -11.08
N THR A 264 -34.08 19.83 -11.74
CA THR A 264 -33.57 21.10 -11.18
C THR A 264 -34.32 21.62 -9.96
N TRP A 265 -35.49 21.05 -9.71
CA TRP A 265 -36.34 21.33 -8.57
C TRP A 265 -36.05 20.43 -7.35
N ALA A 266 -35.06 19.54 -7.42
CA ALA A 266 -34.59 18.78 -6.26
C ALA A 266 -34.03 19.70 -5.18
N GLU A 267 -34.19 19.33 -3.91
CA GLU A 267 -33.57 20.03 -2.77
C GLU A 267 -32.10 19.65 -2.61
N GLY A 268 -31.74 18.42 -3.01
CA GLY A 268 -30.36 17.96 -2.95
C GLY A 268 -30.20 16.47 -3.19
N TYR A 269 -29.11 15.92 -2.66
CA TYR A 269 -28.75 14.52 -2.76
C TYR A 269 -28.60 13.89 -1.38
N ARG A 270 -29.08 12.65 -1.23
CA ARG A 270 -28.78 11.79 -0.09
C ARG A 270 -27.80 10.71 -0.52
N GLY A 271 -26.75 10.53 0.28
CA GLY A 271 -25.74 9.50 0.10
C GLY A 271 -25.86 8.42 1.17
N GLU A 272 -25.57 7.18 0.79
CA GLU A 272 -25.35 6.06 1.72
C GLU A 272 -24.02 5.37 1.40
N ARG A 273 -23.29 5.01 2.45
CA ARG A 273 -22.15 4.10 2.37
C ARG A 273 -22.55 2.75 2.94
N VAL A 274 -22.42 1.69 2.15
CA VAL A 274 -22.87 0.34 2.48
C VAL A 274 -21.70 -0.63 2.48
N VAL A 275 -21.61 -1.48 3.51
CA VAL A 275 -20.62 -2.57 3.60
C VAL A 275 -21.37 -3.86 3.94
N GLY A 276 -21.16 -4.92 3.16
CA GLY A 276 -21.84 -6.21 3.37
C GLY A 276 -23.38 -6.11 3.36
N GLY A 277 -23.95 -5.15 2.63
CA GLY A 277 -25.39 -4.90 2.58
C GLY A 277 -25.94 -4.00 3.69
N VAL A 278 -25.13 -3.65 4.70
CA VAL A 278 -25.53 -2.79 5.83
C VAL A 278 -25.09 -1.35 5.59
N VAL A 279 -26.01 -0.40 5.79
CA VAL A 279 -25.70 1.04 5.74
C VAL A 279 -24.83 1.40 6.94
N GLN A 280 -23.63 1.89 6.67
CA GLN A 280 -22.63 2.31 7.66
C GLN A 280 -22.65 3.81 7.92
N ALA A 281 -23.01 4.61 6.91
CA ALA A 281 -23.10 6.06 7.01
C ALA A 281 -24.12 6.60 6.02
N THR A 282 -24.73 7.73 6.36
CA THR A 282 -25.62 8.50 5.49
C THR A 282 -25.21 9.95 5.45
N SER A 283 -25.37 10.61 4.32
CA SER A 283 -25.09 12.03 4.14
C SER A 283 -26.19 12.73 3.35
N ALA A 284 -26.27 14.05 3.46
CA ALA A 284 -27.13 14.88 2.63
C ALA A 284 -26.36 16.14 2.21
N VAL A 285 -26.48 16.51 0.95
CA VAL A 285 -25.85 17.72 0.37
C VAL A 285 -26.89 18.48 -0.45
N PRO A 286 -26.81 19.82 -0.53
CA PRO A 286 -27.77 20.62 -1.27
C PRO A 286 -27.70 20.36 -2.78
N TYR A 287 -28.75 20.76 -3.49
CA TYR A 287 -28.74 20.74 -4.95
C TYR A 287 -27.62 21.65 -5.49
N GLY A 288 -27.02 21.25 -6.61
CA GLY A 288 -25.82 21.88 -7.17
C GLY A 288 -24.51 21.25 -6.70
N THR A 289 -24.49 20.50 -5.59
CA THR A 289 -23.34 19.68 -5.21
C THR A 289 -23.22 18.46 -6.14
N THR A 290 -22.05 18.28 -6.72
CA THR A 290 -21.72 17.17 -7.65
C THR A 290 -20.53 16.33 -7.20
N THR A 291 -19.99 16.64 -6.01
CA THR A 291 -18.88 15.93 -5.41
C THR A 291 -19.06 15.79 -3.91
N ALA A 292 -18.59 14.69 -3.34
CA ALA A 292 -18.52 14.49 -1.89
C ALA A 292 -17.29 13.68 -1.51
N ALA A 293 -16.62 14.08 -0.42
CA ALA A 293 -15.54 13.31 0.16
C ALA A 293 -16.08 12.36 1.22
N ASP A 294 -15.48 11.18 1.29
CA ASP A 294 -15.69 10.18 2.31
C ASP A 294 -14.33 9.78 2.90
N ALA A 295 -14.25 9.67 4.22
CA ALA A 295 -12.99 9.47 4.93
C ALA A 295 -13.16 8.40 6.03
N GLY A 296 -12.03 7.96 6.59
CA GLY A 296 -12.02 6.93 7.63
C GLY A 296 -12.42 5.55 7.12
N LEU A 297 -12.08 5.26 5.86
CA LEU A 297 -12.30 3.94 5.28
C LEU A 297 -11.25 2.96 5.79
N ALA A 298 -11.62 1.68 5.85
CA ALA A 298 -10.72 0.59 6.12
C ALA A 298 -10.13 0.10 4.80
N ASN A 299 -8.80 0.03 4.72
CA ASN A 299 -8.11 -0.48 3.54
C ASN A 299 -8.48 -1.95 3.26
N GLY A 300 -8.56 -2.35 1.99
CA GLY A 300 -8.97 -3.69 1.58
C GLY A 300 -10.47 -3.96 1.71
N THR A 301 -11.27 -2.98 2.16
CA THR A 301 -12.73 -3.14 2.29
C THR A 301 -13.44 -2.66 1.04
N THR A 302 -14.46 -3.42 0.61
CA THR A 302 -15.37 -3.03 -0.48
C THR A 302 -16.55 -2.25 0.07
N TYR A 303 -16.70 -1.01 -0.41
CA TYR A 303 -17.80 -0.12 -0.12
C TYR A 303 -18.73 -0.02 -1.32
N THR A 304 -20.03 0.01 -1.07
CA THR A 304 -21.05 0.38 -2.07
C THR A 304 -21.63 1.73 -1.69
N TYR A 305 -21.44 2.71 -2.55
CA TYR A 305 -22.03 4.03 -2.42
C TYR A 305 -23.36 4.08 -3.15
N ARG A 306 -24.38 4.65 -2.52
CA ARG A 306 -25.67 4.94 -3.15
C ARG A 306 -25.92 6.42 -3.07
N VAL A 307 -26.30 7.03 -4.20
CA VAL A 307 -26.67 8.44 -4.25
C VAL A 307 -28.03 8.57 -4.93
N ARG A 308 -28.93 9.33 -4.31
CA ARG A 308 -30.26 9.64 -4.81
C ARG A 308 -30.55 11.12 -4.64
N ALA A 309 -31.30 11.69 -5.56
CA ALA A 309 -31.84 13.03 -5.38
C ALA A 309 -33.00 12.97 -4.37
N TYR A 310 -33.28 14.07 -3.68
CA TYR A 310 -34.46 14.19 -2.83
C TYR A 310 -35.14 15.56 -2.92
N ARG A 311 -36.43 15.59 -2.56
CA ARG A 311 -37.21 16.79 -2.25
C ARG A 311 -38.26 16.44 -1.20
N GLY A 312 -38.14 16.95 0.03
CA GLY A 312 -38.98 16.52 1.14
C GLY A 312 -38.93 15.00 1.35
N SER A 313 -40.08 14.32 1.19
CA SER A 313 -40.20 12.86 1.24
C SER A 313 -39.97 12.16 -0.10
N TRP A 314 -39.93 12.90 -1.20
CA TRP A 314 -39.75 12.34 -2.54
C TRP A 314 -38.27 12.03 -2.77
N VAL A 315 -37.99 10.85 -3.32
CA VAL A 315 -36.64 10.41 -3.68
C VAL A 315 -36.63 9.81 -5.07
N SER A 316 -35.51 9.95 -5.77
CA SER A 316 -35.26 9.20 -7.01
C SER A 316 -34.78 7.78 -6.71
N ALA A 317 -34.63 6.96 -7.75
CA ALA A 317 -33.94 5.67 -7.63
C ALA A 317 -32.48 5.87 -7.18
N ASP A 318 -31.92 4.90 -6.46
CA ASP A 318 -30.50 4.93 -6.09
C ASP A 318 -29.62 4.71 -7.32
N VAL A 319 -28.58 5.54 -7.47
CA VAL A 319 -27.44 5.24 -8.34
C VAL A 319 -26.33 4.68 -7.46
N THR A 320 -25.78 3.55 -7.87
CA THR A 320 -24.84 2.79 -7.03
C THR A 320 -23.46 2.71 -7.66
N ARG A 321 -22.42 2.84 -6.84
CA ARG A 321 -21.03 2.61 -7.26
C ARG A 321 -20.24 1.85 -6.19
N THR A 322 -19.54 0.81 -6.60
CA THR A 322 -18.67 0.04 -5.72
C THR A 322 -17.22 0.53 -5.80
N LEU A 323 -16.54 0.55 -4.67
CA LEU A 323 -15.11 0.84 -4.54
C LEU A 323 -14.48 -0.14 -3.56
N THR A 324 -13.50 -0.92 -4.02
CA THR A 324 -12.61 -1.67 -3.13
C THR A 324 -11.37 -0.83 -2.89
N THR A 325 -11.11 -0.49 -1.64
CA THR A 325 -9.95 0.33 -1.26
C THR A 325 -8.67 -0.49 -1.35
N SER A 326 -7.63 0.03 -2.02
CA SER A 326 -6.28 -0.52 -2.02
C SER A 326 -5.23 0.58 -1.91
N CYS A 327 -5.00 1.05 -0.69
CA CYS A 327 -3.74 1.66 -0.27
C CYS A 327 -2.78 0.54 0.25
#